data_AF-A0A6L7NLF5-F1
#
_entry.id   AF-A0A6L7NLF5-F1
#
_cell.length_a   1.000
_cell.length_b   1.000
_cell.length_c   1.000
_cell.angle_alpha   90.00
_cell.angle_beta   90.00
_cell.angle_gamma   90.00
#
_symmetry.space_group_name_H-M   'P 1'
#
loop_
_entity.id
_entity.type
_entity.pdbx_description
1 polymer ?
#
loop_
_entity_poly.entity_id
_entity_poly.type
_entity_poly.pdbx_seq_one_letter_code
_entity_poly.pdbx_strand_id
1 'polypeptide(L)'
;MSGSNVRVPDDAPASPKNERAFAISADPDRIWRLLLDEVRLGVESGRAEIIRQEAPRALLLDVRLGPGLSVRYEYSLTSLPRRAAQGDRGETEVAVRVTPYGLRHALANVLTFGRALTPHMLGVTQGLANLKAAAEGHDGPSADNR
;
A
#
# COMPACT_ATOMS: atom_id res chain seq x y z
N MET A 1 -2.48 40.01 25.75
CA MET A 1 -1.59 39.02 25.12
C MET A 1 -2.00 37.63 25.60
N SER A 2 -2.89 36.94 24.88
CA SER A 2 -3.32 35.57 25.21
C SER A 2 -2.93 34.65 24.08
N GLY A 3 -1.81 33.94 24.25
CA GLY A 3 -1.43 32.83 23.39
C GLY A 3 -2.19 31.58 23.82
N SER A 4 -3.22 31.19 23.06
CA SER A 4 -3.80 29.85 23.17
C SER A 4 -2.89 28.88 22.40
N ASN A 5 -2.02 28.18 23.13
CA ASN A 5 -1.32 27.01 22.60
C ASN A 5 -2.33 25.86 22.50
N VAL A 6 -2.95 25.71 21.33
CA VAL A 6 -3.71 24.51 20.98
C VAL A 6 -2.69 23.37 20.82
N ARG A 7 -2.61 22.49 21.83
CA ARG A 7 -1.95 21.20 21.70
C ARG A 7 -2.79 20.36 20.76
N VAL A 8 -2.30 20.15 19.54
CA VAL A 8 -2.80 19.10 18.66
C VAL A 8 -2.38 17.76 19.29
N PRO A 9 -3.32 16.85 19.62
CA PRO A 9 -2.95 15.52 20.09
C PRO A 9 -2.38 14.73 18.91
N ASP A 10 -1.06 14.49 18.98
CA ASP A 10 -0.28 13.61 18.10
C ASP A 10 -0.51 12.15 18.57
N ASP A 11 -1.74 11.67 18.40
CA ASP A 11 -2.18 10.34 18.83
C ASP A 11 -2.59 9.50 17.60
N ALA A 12 -1.86 9.64 16.50
CA ALA A 12 -1.91 8.65 15.44
C ALA A 12 -1.25 7.37 15.99
N PRO A 13 -1.97 6.23 16.13
CA PRO A 13 -1.35 5.01 16.58
C PRO A 13 -0.18 4.70 15.63
N ALA A 14 1.02 4.56 16.19
CA ALA A 14 2.21 4.24 15.41
C ALA A 14 1.88 3.06 14.49
N SER A 15 1.91 3.29 13.18
CA SER A 15 1.59 2.23 12.22
C SER A 15 2.44 1.01 12.56
N PRO A 16 1.85 -0.20 12.62
CA PRO A 16 2.61 -1.39 12.93
C PRO A 16 3.83 -1.47 12.00
N LYS A 17 4.98 -1.95 12.48
CA LYS A 17 6.27 -1.88 11.74
C LYS A 17 6.20 -2.38 10.30
N ASN A 18 5.23 -3.24 9.99
CA ASN A 18 5.01 -3.88 8.70
C ASN A 18 3.85 -3.28 7.88
N GLU A 19 3.37 -2.10 8.25
CA GLU A 19 2.33 -1.38 7.53
C GLU A 19 2.90 -0.11 6.89
N ARG A 20 2.43 0.19 5.68
CA ARG A 20 2.74 1.45 4.98
C ARG A 20 1.45 2.01 4.40
N ALA A 21 1.24 3.31 4.55
CA ALA A 21 0.09 4.02 4.02
C ALA A 21 0.54 5.23 3.20
N PHE A 22 -0.12 5.46 2.06
CA PHE A 22 0.14 6.57 1.16
C PHE A 22 -1.19 7.22 0.77
N ALA A 23 -1.28 8.53 0.89
CA ALA A 23 -2.35 9.31 0.27
C ALA A 23 -2.06 9.46 -1.23
N ILE A 24 -3.03 9.09 -2.06
CA ILE A 24 -2.97 9.18 -3.52
C ILE A 24 -4.14 10.05 -4.00
N SER A 25 -3.84 11.07 -4.79
CA SER A 25 -4.82 12.01 -5.36
C SER A 25 -5.52 11.39 -6.58
N ALA A 26 -6.27 10.31 -6.36
CA ALA A 26 -7.04 9.61 -7.38
C ALA A 26 -8.25 8.88 -6.77
N ASP A 27 -9.25 8.61 -7.59
CA ASP A 27 -10.42 7.83 -7.20
C ASP A 27 -10.03 6.38 -6.83
N PRO A 28 -10.69 5.78 -5.81
CA PRO A 28 -10.40 4.42 -5.37
C PRO A 28 -10.49 3.38 -6.51
N ASP A 29 -11.48 3.50 -7.40
CA ASP A 29 -11.67 2.57 -8.52
C ASP A 29 -10.51 2.62 -9.53
N ARG A 30 -9.88 3.79 -9.68
CA ARG A 30 -8.71 3.94 -10.55
C ARG A 30 -7.50 3.25 -9.93
N ILE A 31 -7.24 3.51 -8.66
CA ILE A 31 -6.15 2.89 -7.91
C ILE A 31 -6.34 1.36 -7.89
N TRP A 32 -7.57 0.91 -7.65
CA TRP A 32 -7.92 -0.50 -7.63
C TRP A 32 -7.61 -1.23 -8.93
N ARG A 33 -7.95 -0.64 -10.08
CA ARG A 33 -7.61 -1.23 -11.40
C ARG A 33 -6.11 -1.36 -11.59
N LEU A 34 -5.35 -0.31 -11.30
CA LEU A 34 -3.88 -0.33 -11.41
C LEU A 34 -3.27 -1.39 -10.49
N LEU A 35 -3.77 -1.49 -9.26
CA LEU A 35 -3.32 -2.51 -8.30
C LEU A 35 -3.60 -3.92 -8.82
N LEU A 36 -4.79 -4.18 -9.39
CA LEU A 36 -5.10 -5.49 -9.94
C LEU A 36 -4.27 -5.83 -11.18
N ASP A 37 -3.98 -4.85 -12.04
CA ASP A 37 -3.13 -5.05 -13.21
C ASP A 37 -1.71 -5.48 -12.81
N GLU A 38 -1.16 -4.88 -11.75
CA GLU A 38 0.15 -5.28 -11.20
C GLU A 38 0.09 -6.69 -10.58
N VAL A 39 -0.95 -6.98 -9.80
CA VAL A 39 -1.14 -8.28 -9.14
C VAL A 39 -1.30 -9.41 -10.15
N ARG A 40 -1.96 -9.15 -11.27
CA ARG A 40 -2.25 -10.13 -12.32
C ARG A 40 -0.99 -10.83 -12.82
N LEU A 41 0.10 -10.10 -13.02
CA LEU A 41 1.39 -10.68 -13.43
C LEU A 41 1.94 -11.68 -12.40
N GLY A 42 1.76 -11.39 -11.10
CA GLY A 42 2.13 -12.29 -10.02
C GLY A 42 1.29 -13.56 -9.98
N VAL A 43 -0.02 -13.43 -10.25
CA VAL A 43 -0.96 -14.56 -10.29
C VAL A 43 -0.70 -15.45 -11.50
N GLU A 44 -0.56 -14.87 -12.69
CA GLU A 44 -0.30 -15.61 -13.94
C GLU A 44 1.02 -16.38 -13.90
N SER A 45 2.03 -15.85 -13.19
CA SER A 45 3.31 -16.52 -12.97
C SER A 45 3.29 -17.56 -11.83
N GLY A 46 2.17 -17.74 -11.15
CA GLY A 46 2.01 -18.67 -10.02
C GLY A 46 2.75 -18.27 -8.74
N ARG A 47 3.26 -17.03 -8.68
CA ARG A 47 3.99 -16.51 -7.51
C ARG A 47 3.08 -15.83 -6.49
N ALA A 48 1.88 -15.44 -6.90
CA ALA A 48 0.88 -14.83 -6.03
C ALA A 48 -0.47 -15.56 -6.17
N GLU A 49 -1.25 -15.49 -5.11
CA GLU A 49 -2.62 -16.03 -5.05
C GLU A 49 -3.52 -14.98 -4.41
N ILE A 50 -4.66 -14.68 -5.04
CA ILE A 50 -5.66 -13.79 -4.47
C ILE A 50 -6.53 -14.61 -3.52
N ILE A 51 -6.48 -14.28 -2.23
CA ILE A 51 -7.20 -14.99 -1.17
C ILE A 51 -8.59 -14.37 -0.95
N ARG A 52 -8.68 -13.04 -0.99
CA ARG A 52 -9.94 -12.30 -0.82
C ARG A 52 -9.88 -11.00 -1.62
N GLN A 53 -11.03 -10.63 -2.18
CA GLN A 53 -11.18 -9.42 -2.97
C GLN A 53 -12.52 -8.75 -2.63
N GLU A 54 -12.48 -7.47 -2.27
CA GLU A 54 -13.65 -6.64 -2.00
C GLU A 54 -13.46 -5.30 -2.70
N ALA A 55 -13.83 -5.23 -3.97
CA ALA A 55 -13.60 -4.03 -4.78
C ALA A 55 -14.44 -2.82 -4.30
N PRO A 56 -13.88 -1.59 -4.30
CA PRO A 56 -12.47 -1.23 -4.46
C PRO A 56 -11.71 -1.14 -3.13
N ARG A 57 -12.24 -1.72 -2.04
CA ARG A 57 -11.84 -1.43 -0.65
C ARG A 57 -10.72 -2.29 -0.11
N ALA A 58 -10.68 -3.57 -0.43
CA ALA A 58 -9.73 -4.49 0.20
C ALA A 58 -9.27 -5.61 -0.72
N LEU A 59 -7.96 -5.90 -0.70
CA LEU A 59 -7.35 -6.99 -1.44
C LEU A 59 -6.39 -7.76 -0.54
N LEU A 60 -6.58 -9.07 -0.45
CA LEU A 60 -5.74 -9.98 0.31
C LEU A 60 -5.01 -10.92 -0.62
N LEU A 61 -3.68 -10.92 -0.56
CA LEU A 61 -2.81 -11.72 -1.41
C LEU A 61 -1.88 -12.57 -0.57
N ASP A 62 -1.62 -13.78 -1.05
CA ASP A 62 -0.52 -14.61 -0.59
C ASP A 62 0.56 -14.67 -1.67
N VAL A 63 1.76 -14.22 -1.34
CA VAL A 63 2.90 -14.13 -2.25
C VAL A 63 3.99 -15.10 -1.81
N ARG A 64 4.43 -15.96 -2.73
CA ARG A 64 5.53 -16.92 -2.53
C ARG A 64 6.84 -16.26 -2.94
N LEU A 65 7.71 -16.01 -1.98
CA LEU A 65 9.03 -15.42 -2.24
C LEU A 65 10.10 -16.48 -2.53
N GLY A 66 9.87 -17.71 -2.10
CA GLY A 66 10.77 -18.83 -2.33
C GLY A 66 10.34 -20.07 -1.54
N PRO A 67 11.11 -21.16 -1.61
CA PRO A 67 10.74 -22.41 -0.94
C PRO A 67 10.63 -22.22 0.58
N GLY A 68 9.42 -22.37 1.11
CA GLY A 68 9.10 -22.28 2.54
C GLY A 68 8.98 -20.87 3.12
N LEU A 69 8.99 -19.83 2.29
CA LEU A 69 8.75 -18.44 2.67
C LEU A 69 7.57 -17.86 1.87
N SER A 70 6.53 -17.45 2.59
CA SER A 70 5.36 -16.79 2.01
C SER A 70 5.05 -15.53 2.79
N VAL A 71 4.43 -14.57 2.12
CA VAL A 71 4.09 -13.29 2.69
C VAL A 71 2.66 -12.95 2.32
N ARG A 72 1.89 -12.59 3.35
CA ARG A 72 0.54 -12.10 3.18
C ARG A 72 0.56 -10.59 3.04
N TYR A 73 -0.06 -10.10 1.99
CA TYR A 73 -0.27 -8.68 1.75
C TYR A 73 -1.75 -8.36 1.92
N GLU A 74 -2.04 -7.39 2.77
CA GLU A 74 -3.40 -6.91 3.01
C GLU A 74 -3.47 -5.45 2.61
N TYR A 75 -4.08 -5.18 1.46
CA TYR A 75 -4.31 -3.82 0.98
C TYR A 75 -5.68 -3.34 1.44
N SER A 76 -5.75 -2.08 1.87
CA SER A 76 -6.99 -1.38 2.15
C SER A 76 -6.98 0.00 1.50
N LEU A 77 -8.08 0.37 0.86
CA LEU A 77 -8.29 1.66 0.22
C LEU A 77 -9.42 2.40 0.95
N THR A 78 -9.12 3.60 1.45
CA THR A 78 -10.05 4.44 2.20
C THR A 78 -10.14 5.80 1.53
N SER A 79 -11.34 6.19 1.06
CA SER A 79 -11.56 7.55 0.57
C SER A 79 -11.43 8.54 1.72
N LEU A 80 -10.55 9.52 1.57
CA LEU A 80 -10.37 10.58 2.54
C LEU A 80 -11.35 11.75 2.26
N PRO A 81 -11.95 12.36 3.30
CA PRO A 81 -12.76 13.55 3.10
C PRO A 81 -11.89 14.69 2.56
N ARG A 82 -12.49 15.53 1.71
CA ARG A 82 -11.87 16.62 0.92
C ARG A 82 -11.31 17.80 1.76
N ARG A 83 -10.85 17.55 3.00
CA ARG A 83 -10.48 18.57 3.99
C ARG A 83 -9.00 18.94 4.00
N ALA A 84 -8.19 18.36 3.12
CA ALA A 84 -6.73 18.57 3.12
C ALA A 84 -6.10 18.70 1.71
N ALA A 85 -6.88 18.81 0.64
CA ALA A 85 -6.36 18.77 -0.71
C ALA A 85 -6.08 20.18 -1.26
N GLN A 86 -4.81 20.42 -1.55
CA GLN A 86 -4.33 21.41 -2.49
C GLN A 86 -4.74 20.95 -3.91
N GLY A 87 -6.04 20.96 -4.22
CA GLY A 87 -6.58 20.51 -5.51
C GLY A 87 -8.04 20.04 -5.48
N ASP A 88 -8.69 20.05 -6.65
CA ASP A 88 -10.12 19.75 -6.84
C ASP A 88 -10.42 18.24 -6.97
N ARG A 89 -9.48 17.34 -6.63
CA ARG A 89 -9.64 15.88 -6.76
C ARG A 89 -9.79 15.21 -5.40
N GLY A 90 -10.57 14.13 -5.34
CA GLY A 90 -10.68 13.29 -4.15
C GLY A 90 -9.34 12.63 -3.84
N GLU A 91 -9.07 12.39 -2.55
CA GLU A 91 -7.89 11.65 -2.09
C GLU A 91 -8.30 10.28 -1.58
N THR A 92 -7.49 9.28 -1.86
CA THR A 92 -7.65 7.92 -1.36
C THR A 92 -6.38 7.53 -0.62
N GLU A 93 -6.52 7.11 0.63
CA GLU A 93 -5.45 6.46 1.37
C GLU A 93 -5.36 5.00 0.95
N VAL A 94 -4.17 4.57 0.56
CA VAL A 94 -3.85 3.16 0.29
C VAL A 94 -2.91 2.70 1.37
N ALA A 95 -3.37 1.78 2.21
CA ALA A 95 -2.55 1.11 3.21
C ALA A 95 -2.27 -0.34 2.79
N VAL A 96 -1.07 -0.82 3.10
CA VAL A 96 -0.67 -2.21 2.91
C VAL A 96 -0.02 -2.73 4.18
N ARG A 97 -0.52 -3.85 4.68
CA ARG A 97 0.08 -4.62 5.77
C ARG A 97 0.75 -5.87 5.22
N VAL A 98 1.96 -6.13 5.70
CA VAL A 98 2.79 -7.23 5.24
C VAL A 98 3.06 -8.20 6.40
N THR A 99 2.58 -9.43 6.27
CA THR A 99 2.73 -10.46 7.31
C THR A 99 3.45 -11.67 6.73
N PRO A 100 4.74 -11.86 6.98
CA PRO A 100 5.46 -13.06 6.57
C PRO A 100 5.07 -14.27 7.43
N TYR A 101 4.96 -15.43 6.80
CA TYR A 101 4.61 -16.70 7.44
C TYR A 101 5.26 -17.90 6.72
N GLY A 102 5.17 -19.07 7.35
CA GLY A 102 5.76 -20.32 6.85
C GLY A 102 6.82 -20.91 7.78
N LEU A 103 7.07 -22.22 7.62
CA LEU A 103 7.94 -23.00 8.52
C LEU A 103 9.38 -22.48 8.54
N ARG A 104 9.91 -22.04 7.40
CA ARG A 104 11.28 -21.48 7.32
C ARG A 104 11.35 -20.05 7.84
N HIS A 105 10.27 -19.26 7.76
CA HIS A 105 10.21 -17.95 8.41
C HIS A 105 10.24 -18.08 9.93
N ALA A 106 9.50 -19.03 10.49
CA ALA A 106 9.54 -19.31 11.93
C ALA A 106 10.95 -19.69 12.39
N LEU A 107 11.66 -20.53 11.62
CA LEU A 107 13.05 -20.89 11.92
C LEU A 107 14.02 -19.71 11.76
N ALA A 108 13.89 -18.95 10.67
CA ALA A 108 14.76 -17.83 10.36
C ALA A 108 14.57 -16.66 11.34
N ASN A 109 13.35 -16.33 11.76
CA ASN A 109 13.12 -15.24 12.73
C ASN A 109 13.70 -15.55 14.10
N VAL A 110 13.68 -16.82 14.52
CA VAL A 110 14.35 -17.27 15.75
C VAL A 110 15.87 -17.09 15.64
N LEU A 111 16.45 -17.33 14.46
CA LEU A 111 17.90 -17.22 14.24
C LEU A 111 18.40 -15.80 13.91
N THR A 112 17.58 -14.95 13.27
CA THR A 112 17.98 -13.62 12.76
C THR A 112 17.33 -12.43 13.48
N PHE A 113 16.70 -12.66 14.65
CA PHE A 113 16.07 -11.63 15.48
C PHE A 113 15.17 -10.67 14.66
N GLY A 114 14.39 -11.19 13.71
CA GLY A 114 13.39 -10.40 12.96
C GLY A 114 13.93 -9.42 11.90
N ARG A 115 15.22 -9.47 11.54
CA ARG A 115 15.82 -8.52 10.56
C ARG A 115 15.53 -8.81 9.09
N ALA A 116 14.94 -9.97 8.76
CA ALA A 116 14.69 -10.40 7.39
C ALA A 116 13.60 -9.59 6.65
N LEU A 117 12.80 -8.79 7.37
CA LEU A 117 11.68 -8.01 6.79
C LEU A 117 12.11 -6.70 6.12
N THR A 118 13.26 -6.11 6.50
CA THR A 118 13.62 -4.74 6.09
C THR A 118 13.75 -4.56 4.57
N PRO A 119 14.44 -5.44 3.81
CA PRO A 119 14.55 -5.28 2.36
C PRO A 119 13.20 -5.39 1.65
N HIS A 120 12.31 -6.22 2.20
CA HIS A 120 10.99 -6.45 1.63
C HIS A 120 10.09 -5.22 1.79
N MET A 121 10.13 -4.58 2.96
CA MET A 121 9.38 -3.34 3.22
C MET A 121 9.85 -2.16 2.34
N LEU A 122 11.12 -2.13 1.94
CA LEU A 122 11.60 -1.16 0.93
C LEU A 122 10.94 -1.39 -0.42
N GLY A 123 10.85 -2.66 -0.86
CA GLY A 123 10.15 -3.03 -2.09
C GLY A 123 8.67 -2.64 -2.06
N VAL A 124 8.00 -2.85 -0.94
CA VAL A 124 6.60 -2.44 -0.74
C VAL A 124 6.43 -0.92 -0.83
N THR A 125 7.35 -0.17 -0.21
CA THR A 125 7.34 1.29 -0.27
C THR A 125 7.53 1.78 -1.71
N GLN A 126 8.45 1.17 -2.46
CA GLN A 126 8.66 1.50 -3.88
C GLN A 126 7.43 1.16 -4.74
N GLY A 127 6.78 0.02 -4.49
CA GLY A 127 5.56 -0.37 -5.20
C GLY A 127 4.43 0.66 -4.99
N LEU A 128 4.20 1.10 -3.75
CA LEU A 128 3.22 2.15 -3.46
C LEU A 128 3.58 3.49 -4.12
N ALA A 129 4.86 3.85 -4.15
CA ALA A 129 5.31 5.07 -4.84
C ALA A 129 5.06 5.00 -6.35
N ASN A 130 5.30 3.84 -6.98
CA ASN A 130 5.01 3.62 -8.40
C ASN A 130 3.50 3.67 -8.67
N LEU A 131 2.69 3.06 -7.80
CA LEU A 131 1.23 3.10 -7.88
C LEU A 131 0.70 4.54 -7.80
N LYS A 132 1.22 5.34 -6.86
CA LYS A 132 0.92 6.77 -6.75
C LYS A 132 1.28 7.51 -8.02
N ALA A 133 2.51 7.35 -8.52
CA ALA A 133 2.95 8.00 -9.74
C ALA A 133 2.10 7.63 -10.96
N ALA A 134 1.68 6.36 -11.10
CA ALA A 134 0.80 5.91 -12.18
C ALA A 134 -0.64 6.46 -12.04
N ALA A 135 -1.15 6.54 -10.81
CA ALA A 135 -2.47 7.06 -10.51
C ALA A 135 -2.58 8.58 -10.67
N GLU A 136 -1.50 9.33 -10.41
CA GLU A 136 -1.46 10.80 -10.50
C GLU A 136 -0.93 11.29 -11.86
N GLY A 137 -0.11 10.49 -12.54
CA GLY A 137 0.62 10.88 -13.76
C GLY A 137 -0.17 11.00 -15.06
N HIS A 138 -1.48 10.67 -15.10
CA HIS A 138 -2.31 10.94 -16.29
C HIS A 138 -2.92 12.35 -16.32
N ASP A 139 -2.53 13.23 -15.41
CA ASP A 139 -3.02 14.62 -15.37
C ASP A 139 -2.05 15.63 -15.99
N GLY A 140 -1.11 15.17 -16.81
CA GLY A 140 -0.29 16.01 -17.68
C GLY A 140 -1.11 16.51 -18.88
N PRO A 141 -0.85 17.75 -19.37
CA PRO A 141 -1.78 18.49 -20.22
C PRO A 141 -2.07 17.74 -21.52
N SER A 142 -3.36 17.63 -21.86
CA SER A 142 -3.79 17.45 -23.24
C SER A 142 -3.19 18.57 -24.08
N ALA A 143 -2.06 18.30 -24.72
CA ALA A 143 -1.58 19.06 -25.86
C ALA A 143 -2.53 18.77 -27.03
N ASP A 144 -3.77 19.26 -26.93
CA ASP A 144 -4.66 19.37 -28.08
C ASP A 144 -4.22 20.63 -28.82
N ASN A 145 -3.27 20.40 -29.73
CA ASN A 145 -2.78 21.39 -30.66
C ASN A 145 -3.74 21.38 -31.87
N ARG A 146 -4.66 22.34 -31.91
CA ARG A 146 -5.38 22.76 -33.12
C ARG A 146 -5.46 24.28 -33.19
#